data_AF-A0A7X8L3F0-F1
#
_entry.id   AF-A0A7X8L3F0-F1
#
_cell.length_a   1.000
_cell.length_b   1.000
_cell.length_c   1.000
_cell.angle_alpha   90.00
_cell.angle_beta   90.00
_cell.angle_gamma   90.00
#
_symmetry.space_group_name_H-M   'P 1'
#
loop_
_entity.id
_entity.type
_entity.pdbx_description
1 polymer ?
#
loop_
_entity_poly.entity_id
_entity_poly.type
_entity_poly.pdbx_seq_one_letter_code
_entity_poly.pdbx_strand_id
1 'polypeptide(L)'
;MSTLSKCKELLKQYSTARIPFIAINTIERGRTLELLRDVSNSLSLAFYVHTLSKGMYELNTGKVVNEDKTVYGAIDFMSEQMKRRQYLTLVLTETPDLSSDNSDSRQMLDLVTLAEESGGVVIVLTNNPIWNQLQRLGMVIKLDPPDEDEMYEIIKEYIDDYRNEISIEWDNSDIREAAAALAGVTRIEAQNVIAALIANKKITKEDLAEVRSSKDRLFS
;
A
#
# COMPACT_ATOMS: atom_id res chain seq x y z
N MET A 1 -10.70 -14.05 -8.27
CA MET A 1 -9.25 -13.73 -8.16
C MET A 1 -9.18 -12.28 -7.77
N SER A 2 -8.77 -12.04 -6.53
CA SER A 2 -8.92 -10.75 -5.85
C SER A 2 -8.04 -9.67 -6.48
N THR A 3 -8.37 -8.40 -6.26
CA THR A 3 -7.61 -7.26 -6.80
C THR A 3 -6.17 -7.24 -6.28
N LEU A 4 -5.97 -7.51 -4.99
CA LEU A 4 -4.68 -7.63 -4.32
C LEU A 4 -3.83 -8.75 -4.91
N SER A 5 -4.43 -9.91 -5.21
CA SER A 5 -3.71 -11.06 -5.76
C SER A 5 -3.12 -10.75 -7.13
N LYS A 6 -3.90 -10.10 -8.00
CA LYS A 6 -3.42 -9.64 -9.31
C LYS A 6 -2.32 -8.58 -9.18
N CYS A 7 -2.49 -7.62 -8.26
CA CYS A 7 -1.46 -6.63 -7.98
C CYS A 7 -0.16 -7.27 -7.49
N LYS A 8 -0.24 -8.30 -6.64
CA LYS A 8 0.90 -9.07 -6.14
C LYS A 8 1.67 -9.72 -7.29
N GLU A 9 0.97 -10.37 -8.21
CA GLU A 9 1.57 -11.02 -9.36
C GLU A 9 2.28 -10.02 -10.27
N LEU A 10 1.62 -8.90 -10.59
CA LEU A 10 2.23 -7.83 -11.40
C LEU A 10 3.46 -7.20 -10.72
N LEU A 11 3.38 -6.91 -9.41
CA LEU A 11 4.52 -6.39 -8.67
C LEU A 11 5.69 -7.39 -8.65
N LYS A 12 5.43 -8.68 -8.44
CA LYS A 12 6.46 -9.71 -8.53
C LYS A 12 7.11 -9.73 -9.91
N GLN A 13 6.30 -9.71 -10.97
CA GLN A 13 6.79 -9.71 -12.35
C GLN A 13 7.67 -8.49 -12.63
N TYR A 14 7.20 -7.28 -12.32
CA TYR A 14 7.92 -6.05 -12.60
C TYR A 14 9.17 -5.89 -11.73
N SER A 15 9.11 -6.27 -10.45
CA SER A 15 10.27 -6.29 -9.57
C SER A 15 11.31 -7.34 -9.97
N THR A 16 10.89 -8.49 -10.52
CA THR A 16 11.82 -9.49 -11.07
C THR A 16 12.47 -9.00 -12.37
N ALA A 17 11.68 -8.38 -13.24
CA ALA A 17 12.16 -7.78 -14.49
C ALA A 17 12.99 -6.51 -14.28
N ARG A 18 13.10 -6.02 -13.04
CA ARG A 18 13.81 -4.78 -12.67
C ARG A 18 13.33 -3.57 -13.50
N ILE A 19 12.02 -3.44 -13.69
CA ILE A 19 11.43 -2.25 -14.30
C ILE A 19 11.81 -1.04 -13.43
N PRO A 20 12.54 -0.04 -13.94
CA PRO A 20 13.19 0.95 -13.09
C PRO A 20 12.21 1.89 -12.40
N PHE A 21 10.99 2.01 -12.92
CA PHE A 21 9.91 2.79 -12.30
C PHE A 21 8.59 2.02 -12.21
N ILE A 22 7.98 2.01 -11.04
CA ILE A 22 6.65 1.43 -10.80
C ILE A 22 5.81 2.42 -10.01
N ALA A 23 4.75 2.93 -10.62
CA ALA A 23 3.76 3.76 -9.91
C ALA A 23 2.59 2.89 -9.46
N ILE A 24 2.29 2.91 -8.18
CA ILE A 24 1.14 2.24 -7.59
C ILE A 24 0.06 3.30 -7.31
N ASN A 25 -1.00 3.26 -8.11
CA ASN A 25 -2.20 4.05 -7.92
C ASN A 25 -3.05 3.47 -6.81
N THR A 26 -2.98 4.10 -5.63
CA THR A 26 -3.66 3.65 -4.44
C THR A 26 -3.69 4.70 -3.32
N ILE A 27 -4.80 4.72 -2.58
CA ILE A 27 -4.92 5.36 -1.26
C ILE A 27 -4.54 4.40 -0.12
N GLU A 28 -4.37 3.11 -0.41
CA GLU A 28 -4.20 2.03 0.58
C GLU A 28 -2.73 1.78 0.93
N ARG A 29 -2.09 2.76 1.57
CA ARG A 29 -0.66 2.70 1.91
C ARG A 29 -0.31 1.47 2.74
N GLY A 30 -1.11 1.17 3.77
CA GLY A 30 -0.86 0.04 4.67
C GLY A 30 -0.87 -1.31 3.94
N ARG A 31 -1.94 -1.57 3.17
CA ARG A 31 -2.07 -2.78 2.35
C ARG A 31 -0.94 -2.89 1.32
N THR A 32 -0.57 -1.77 0.70
CA THR A 32 0.53 -1.74 -0.27
C THR A 32 1.87 -2.08 0.35
N LEU A 33 2.16 -1.59 1.56
CA LEU A 33 3.42 -1.91 2.24
C LEU A 33 3.51 -3.38 2.67
N GLU A 34 2.40 -3.98 3.11
CA GLU A 34 2.33 -5.41 3.39
C GLU A 34 2.53 -6.24 2.12
N LEU A 35 1.88 -5.84 1.03
CA LEU A 35 2.05 -6.45 -0.29
C LEU A 35 3.51 -6.39 -0.76
N LEU A 36 4.15 -5.23 -0.64
CA LEU A 36 5.55 -5.04 -1.01
C LEU A 36 6.50 -5.84 -0.11
N ARG A 37 6.18 -6.01 1.18
CA ARG A 37 6.95 -6.87 2.10
C ARG A 37 6.88 -8.33 1.66
N ASP A 38 5.70 -8.82 1.29
CA ASP A 38 5.53 -10.16 0.74
C ASP A 38 6.33 -10.36 -0.54
N VAL A 39 6.31 -9.38 -1.45
CA VAL A 39 7.07 -9.40 -2.71
C VAL A 39 8.56 -9.44 -2.41
N SER A 40 9.05 -8.53 -1.56
CA SER A 40 10.44 -8.44 -1.12
C SER A 40 10.95 -9.76 -0.54
N ASN A 41 10.19 -10.37 0.38
CA ASN A 41 10.53 -11.67 0.96
C ASN A 41 10.53 -12.79 -0.09
N SER A 42 9.52 -12.83 -0.97
CA SER A 42 9.41 -13.87 -1.99
C SER A 42 10.55 -13.83 -3.03
N LEU A 43 11.06 -12.64 -3.32
CA LEU A 43 12.15 -12.41 -4.26
C LEU A 43 13.53 -12.37 -3.58
N SER A 44 13.57 -12.40 -2.25
CA SER A 44 14.80 -12.17 -1.46
C SER A 44 15.53 -10.86 -1.83
N LEU A 45 14.76 -9.81 -2.14
CA LEU A 45 15.28 -8.49 -2.52
C LEU A 45 15.08 -7.50 -1.38
N ALA A 46 16.09 -6.68 -1.08
CA ALA A 46 15.99 -5.63 -0.07
C ALA A 46 15.18 -4.43 -0.60
N PHE A 47 14.08 -4.11 0.07
CA PHE A 47 13.24 -2.95 -0.23
C PHE A 47 13.46 -1.88 0.85
N TYR A 48 13.75 -0.66 0.43
CA TYR A 48 13.91 0.49 1.31
C TYR A 48 12.71 1.41 1.16
N VAL A 49 12.04 1.70 2.27
CA VAL A 49 10.84 2.53 2.28
C VAL A 49 11.14 3.86 2.94
N HIS A 50 10.71 4.93 2.29
CA HIS A 50 10.66 6.27 2.87
C HIS A 50 9.29 6.56 3.45
N THR A 51 9.23 7.09 4.68
CA THR A 51 8.04 7.77 5.20
C THR A 51 8.42 9.09 5.86
N LEU A 52 7.51 10.07 5.82
CA LEU A 52 7.69 11.36 6.51
C LEU A 52 7.79 11.23 8.04
N SER A 53 7.43 10.08 8.61
CA SER A 53 7.48 9.84 10.05
C SER A 53 8.80 9.23 10.52
N LYS A 54 9.38 8.31 9.73
CA LYS A 54 10.55 7.49 10.11
C LYS A 54 11.81 7.79 9.30
N GLY A 55 11.70 8.50 8.18
CA GLY A 55 12.75 8.58 7.17
C GLY A 55 12.83 7.28 6.38
N MET A 56 14.05 6.88 6.00
CA MET A 56 14.33 5.67 5.24
C MET A 56 14.59 4.48 6.15
N TYR A 57 13.91 3.37 5.89
CA TYR A 57 14.14 2.11 6.59
C TYR A 57 14.04 0.90 5.66
N GLU A 58 14.68 -0.21 6.03
CA GLU A 58 14.54 -1.48 5.30
C GLU A 58 13.23 -2.19 5.70
N LEU A 59 12.45 -2.62 4.71
CA LEU A 59 11.03 -3.00 4.87
C LEU A 59 10.80 -4.23 5.75
N ASN A 60 11.70 -5.22 5.70
CA ASN A 60 11.51 -6.49 6.39
C ASN A 60 11.95 -6.43 7.86
N THR A 61 13.07 -5.77 8.12
CA THR A 61 13.67 -5.62 9.45
C THR A 61 13.17 -4.40 10.19
N GLY A 62 12.63 -3.40 9.49
CA GLY A 62 12.25 -2.11 10.06
C GLY A 62 13.44 -1.24 10.47
N LYS A 63 14.68 -1.64 10.13
CA LYS A 63 15.88 -0.90 10.51
C LYS A 63 15.95 0.43 9.75
N VAL A 64 15.97 1.54 10.48
CA VAL A 64 16.20 2.87 9.93
C VAL A 64 17.63 2.96 9.41
N VAL A 65 17.77 3.39 8.15
CA VAL A 65 19.06 3.57 7.46
C VAL A 65 19.38 5.03 7.16
N ASN A 66 18.36 5.90 7.17
CA ASN A 66 18.52 7.35 7.13
C ASN A 66 17.35 7.99 7.90
N GLU A 67 17.67 8.91 8.82
CA GLU A 67 16.68 9.60 9.66
C GLU A 67 16.07 10.84 9.01
N ASP A 68 16.61 11.30 7.87
CA ASP A 68 16.02 12.39 7.10
C ASP A 68 14.62 11.97 6.62
N LYS A 69 13.64 12.80 6.98
CA LYS A 69 12.21 12.56 6.74
C LYS A 69 11.73 13.28 5.48
N THR A 70 12.60 14.02 4.81
CA THR A 70 12.27 14.71 3.56
C THR A 70 12.37 13.75 2.39
N VAL A 71 11.46 13.88 1.43
CA VAL A 71 11.49 13.06 0.21
C VAL A 71 12.78 13.30 -0.58
N TYR A 72 13.28 14.53 -0.58
CA TYR A 72 14.53 14.89 -1.23
C TYR A 72 15.74 14.20 -0.59
N GLY A 73 15.81 14.17 0.75
CA GLY A 73 16.85 13.42 1.47
C GLY A 73 16.83 11.92 1.15
N ALA A 74 15.64 11.34 0.95
CA ALA A 74 15.49 9.96 0.50
C ALA A 74 16.00 9.73 -0.94
N ILE A 75 15.68 10.66 -1.87
CA ILE A 75 16.15 10.62 -3.25
C ILE A 75 17.68 10.73 -3.31
N ASP A 76 18.26 11.68 -2.58
CA ASP A 76 19.70 11.90 -2.55
C ASP A 76 20.43 10.68 -1.96
N PHE A 77 19.95 10.19 -0.82
CA PHE A 77 20.49 8.98 -0.19
C PHE A 77 20.45 7.78 -1.15
N MET A 78 19.31 7.53 -1.79
CA MET A 78 19.20 6.40 -2.71
C MET A 78 20.05 6.57 -3.96
N SER A 79 20.17 7.79 -4.48
CA SER A 79 21.07 8.10 -5.60
C SER A 79 22.52 7.74 -5.25
N GLU A 80 22.98 8.08 -4.04
CA GLU A 80 24.31 7.69 -3.58
C GLU A 80 24.47 6.17 -3.40
N GLN A 81 23.44 5.49 -2.88
CA GLN A 81 23.49 4.04 -2.69
C GLN A 81 23.50 3.29 -4.02
N MET A 82 22.70 3.71 -5.01
CA MET A 82 22.62 3.06 -6.33
C MET A 82 23.92 3.21 -7.14
N LYS A 83 24.69 4.29 -6.92
CA LYS A 83 26.05 4.42 -7.50
C LYS A 83 27.04 3.38 -6.99
N ARG A 84 26.78 2.77 -5.82
CA ARG A 84 27.69 1.85 -5.13
C ARG A 84 27.19 0.41 -5.11
N ARG A 85 25.87 0.20 -5.23
CA ARG A 85 25.20 -1.09 -5.09
C ARG A 85 24.16 -1.25 -6.19
N GLN A 86 24.13 -2.44 -6.76
CA GLN A 86 23.11 -2.80 -7.75
C GLN A 86 21.87 -3.37 -7.07
N TYR A 87 20.78 -3.46 -7.84
CA TYR A 87 19.55 -4.16 -7.46
C TYR A 87 18.83 -3.62 -6.21
N LEU A 88 19.06 -2.36 -5.85
CA LEU A 88 18.32 -1.72 -4.77
C LEU A 88 16.90 -1.37 -5.20
N THR A 89 15.96 -1.41 -4.25
CA THR A 89 14.57 -1.01 -4.50
C THR A 89 14.19 0.08 -3.52
N LEU A 90 13.82 1.26 -4.02
CA LEU A 90 13.26 2.37 -3.25
C LEU A 90 11.74 2.32 -3.33
N VAL A 91 11.07 2.59 -2.21
CA VAL A 91 9.62 2.79 -2.12
C VAL A 91 9.37 4.15 -1.48
N LEU A 92 8.72 5.06 -2.20
CA LEU A 92 8.27 6.34 -1.67
C LEU A 92 6.77 6.26 -1.37
N THR A 93 6.39 6.32 -0.09
CA THR A 93 4.98 6.30 0.31
C THR A 93 4.29 7.66 0.17
N GLU A 94 5.10 8.71 0.06
CA GLU A 94 4.70 10.08 -0.20
C GLU A 94 5.57 10.56 -1.35
N THR A 95 4.95 11.11 -2.37
CA THR A 95 5.64 11.55 -3.58
C THR A 95 5.33 13.01 -3.85
N PRO A 96 6.31 13.77 -4.37
CA PRO A 96 6.03 15.10 -4.89
C PRO A 96 5.07 15.02 -6.08
N ASP A 97 4.69 16.18 -6.61
CA ASP A 97 3.84 16.22 -7.80
C ASP A 97 4.61 15.73 -9.03
N LEU A 98 4.27 14.52 -9.49
CA LEU A 98 4.86 13.88 -10.66
C LEU A 98 4.01 14.04 -11.93
N SER A 99 3.00 14.91 -11.95
CA SER A 99 1.99 14.95 -13.02
C SER A 99 2.41 15.68 -14.30
N SER A 100 3.43 16.53 -14.22
CA SER A 100 3.83 17.42 -15.32
C SER A 100 5.35 17.61 -15.38
N ASP A 101 5.83 18.37 -16.37
CA ASP A 101 7.24 18.73 -16.46
C ASP A 101 7.57 19.84 -15.42
N ASN A 102 7.98 19.41 -14.22
CA ASN A 102 8.38 20.28 -13.12
C ASN A 102 9.73 19.83 -12.51
N SER A 103 10.27 20.58 -11.55
CA SER A 103 11.53 20.25 -10.88
C SER A 103 11.54 18.85 -10.29
N ASP A 104 10.44 18.48 -9.63
CA ASP A 104 10.35 17.26 -8.84
C ASP A 104 10.27 16.03 -9.75
N SER A 105 9.54 16.15 -10.86
CA SER A 105 9.42 15.14 -11.91
C SER A 105 10.74 14.91 -12.63
N ARG A 106 11.51 15.98 -12.88
CA ARG A 106 12.86 15.87 -13.46
C ARG A 106 13.84 15.19 -12.50
N GLN A 107 13.80 15.55 -11.22
CA GLN A 107 14.65 14.90 -10.22
C GLN A 107 14.28 13.41 -10.06
N MET A 108 13.00 13.07 -10.10
CA MET A 108 12.54 11.68 -10.13
C MET A 108 13.02 10.95 -11.39
N LEU A 109 12.99 11.63 -12.55
CA LEU A 109 13.45 11.07 -13.81
C LEU A 109 14.94 10.73 -13.77
N ASP A 110 15.75 11.61 -13.20
CA ASP A 110 17.19 11.38 -13.00
C ASP A 110 17.45 10.17 -12.09
N LEU A 111 16.70 10.05 -10.97
CA LEU A 111 16.80 8.89 -10.08
C LEU A 111 16.37 7.59 -10.77
N VAL A 112 15.28 7.62 -11.54
CA VAL A 112 14.80 6.45 -12.30
C VAL A 112 15.79 6.03 -13.38
N THR A 113 16.44 6.99 -14.04
CA THR A 113 17.49 6.69 -15.03
C THR A 113 18.69 6.02 -14.36
N LEU A 114 19.09 6.49 -13.18
CA LEU A 114 20.13 5.81 -12.39
C LEU A 114 19.69 4.42 -11.92
N ALA A 115 18.42 4.23 -11.62
CA ALA A 115 17.85 2.92 -11.31
C ALA A 115 17.94 2.00 -12.54
N GLU A 116 17.65 2.48 -13.74
CA GLU A 116 17.83 1.70 -14.98
C GLU A 116 19.28 1.22 -15.14
N GLU A 117 20.26 2.12 -14.99
CA GLU A 117 21.68 1.81 -15.14
C GLU A 117 22.21 0.82 -14.08
N SER A 118 21.74 0.95 -12.84
CA SER A 118 22.17 0.11 -11.71
C SER A 118 21.34 -1.18 -11.56
N GLY A 119 20.36 -1.39 -12.44
CA GLY A 119 19.31 -2.40 -12.26
C GLY A 119 18.52 -2.18 -10.97
N GLY A 120 18.45 -0.96 -10.45
CA GLY A 120 17.59 -0.48 -9.37
C GLY A 120 16.10 -0.45 -9.75
N VAL A 121 15.23 -0.26 -8.77
CA VAL A 121 13.79 -0.05 -8.98
C VAL A 121 13.32 1.07 -8.05
N VAL A 122 12.53 1.99 -8.58
CA VAL A 122 11.86 3.05 -7.83
C VAL A 122 10.36 2.81 -7.87
N ILE A 123 9.76 2.60 -6.70
CA ILE A 123 8.34 2.41 -6.52
C ILE A 123 7.76 3.64 -5.84
N VAL A 124 6.66 4.16 -6.39
CA VAL A 124 5.98 5.34 -5.84
C VAL A 124 4.51 5.01 -5.58
N LEU A 125 3.96 5.50 -4.47
CA LEU A 125 2.53 5.45 -4.20
C LEU A 125 1.94 6.82 -4.51
N THR A 126 1.01 6.90 -5.47
CA THR A 126 0.38 8.17 -5.86
C THR A 126 -0.97 7.95 -6.53
N ASN A 127 -1.91 8.87 -6.34
CA ASN A 127 -3.18 8.87 -7.09
C ASN A 127 -3.21 9.90 -8.20
N ASN A 128 -2.13 10.67 -8.35
CA ASN A 128 -2.02 11.69 -9.36
C ASN A 128 -1.57 11.06 -10.69
N PRO A 129 -1.90 11.70 -11.83
CA PRO A 129 -1.30 11.36 -13.10
C PRO A 129 0.23 11.37 -13.00
N ILE A 130 0.89 10.54 -13.80
CA ILE A 130 2.35 10.52 -13.95
C ILE A 130 2.71 11.19 -15.26
N TRP A 131 3.74 12.03 -15.24
CA TRP A 131 4.29 12.68 -16.40
C TRP A 131 4.76 11.65 -17.43
N ASN A 132 4.39 11.87 -18.69
CA ASN A 132 4.61 10.93 -19.78
C ASN A 132 6.07 10.47 -19.95
N GLN A 133 7.06 11.27 -19.58
CA GLN A 133 8.48 10.85 -19.66
C GLN A 133 8.82 9.79 -18.60
N LEU A 134 8.38 9.98 -17.35
CA LEU A 134 8.51 8.98 -16.29
C LEU A 134 7.73 7.70 -16.63
N GLN A 135 6.51 7.85 -17.16
CA GLN A 135 5.67 6.71 -17.49
C GLN A 135 6.29 5.82 -18.58
N ARG A 136 7.11 6.37 -19.48
CA ARG A 136 7.82 5.60 -20.53
C ARG A 136 8.92 4.69 -19.97
N LEU A 137 9.45 4.99 -18.79
CA LEU A 137 10.48 4.20 -18.12
C LEU A 137 9.89 3.15 -17.17
N GLY A 138 8.56 3.04 -17.09
CA GLY A 138 7.94 2.27 -16.03
C GLY A 138 6.57 1.71 -16.34
N MET A 139 5.97 1.16 -15.28
CA MET A 139 4.62 0.61 -15.33
C MET A 139 3.76 1.24 -14.24
N VAL A 140 2.48 1.41 -14.54
CA VAL A 140 1.47 1.83 -13.55
C VAL A 140 0.63 0.62 -13.17
N ILE A 141 0.50 0.37 -11.87
CA ILE A 141 -0.41 -0.62 -11.31
C ILE A 141 -1.45 0.12 -10.48
N LYS A 142 -2.71 -0.32 -10.52
CA LYS A 142 -3.76 0.21 -9.66
C LYS A 142 -4.09 -0.82 -8.57
N LEU A 143 -4.03 -0.40 -7.32
CA LEU A 143 -4.53 -1.16 -6.18
C LEU A 143 -5.78 -0.45 -5.65
N ASP A 144 -6.94 -0.97 -6.06
CA ASP A 144 -8.23 -0.52 -5.57
C ASP A 144 -8.44 -0.89 -4.08
N PRO A 145 -9.37 -0.20 -3.39
CA PRO A 145 -9.87 -0.65 -2.10
C PRO A 145 -10.37 -2.11 -2.16
N PRO A 146 -10.46 -2.80 -1.01
CA PRO A 146 -10.84 -4.21 -0.97
C PRO A 146 -12.18 -4.45 -1.67
N ASP A 147 -12.19 -5.48 -2.51
CA ASP A 147 -13.43 -6.05 -3.04
C ASP A 147 -14.19 -6.84 -1.94
N GLU A 148 -15.38 -7.34 -2.24
CA GLU A 148 -16.21 -8.05 -1.27
C GLU A 148 -15.51 -9.28 -0.66
N ASP A 149 -14.80 -10.06 -1.48
CA ASP A 149 -14.07 -11.25 -1.03
C ASP A 149 -12.90 -10.86 -0.11
N GLU A 150 -12.13 -9.83 -0.49
CA GLU A 150 -11.05 -9.30 0.35
C GLU A 150 -11.58 -8.69 1.65
N MET A 151 -12.71 -7.99 1.58
CA MET A 151 -13.33 -7.37 2.74
C MET A 151 -13.85 -8.42 3.73
N TYR A 152 -14.39 -9.53 3.24
CA TYR A 152 -14.79 -10.64 4.09
C TYR A 152 -13.62 -11.17 4.91
N GLU A 153 -12.47 -11.45 4.27
CA GLU A 153 -11.30 -11.94 5.00
C GLU A 153 -10.77 -10.89 5.99
N ILE A 154 -10.71 -9.61 5.59
CA ILE A 154 -10.30 -8.51 6.48
C ILE A 154 -11.18 -8.43 7.73
N ILE A 155 -12.51 -8.43 7.56
CA ILE A 155 -13.45 -8.32 8.68
C ILE A 155 -13.38 -9.57 9.54
N LYS A 156 -13.29 -10.75 8.92
CA LYS A 156 -13.23 -12.02 9.63
C LYS A 156 -11.98 -12.12 10.49
N GLU A 157 -10.80 -11.90 9.91
CA GLU A 157 -9.52 -11.89 10.65
C GLU A 157 -9.60 -10.90 11.82
N TYR A 158 -10.14 -9.70 11.58
CA TYR A 158 -10.23 -8.68 12.62
C TYR A 158 -11.21 -9.06 13.74
N ILE A 159 -12.37 -9.64 13.43
CA ILE A 159 -13.38 -10.05 14.43
C ILE A 159 -12.90 -11.29 15.22
N ASP A 160 -12.23 -12.22 14.55
CA ASP A 160 -11.79 -13.48 15.17
C ASP A 160 -10.79 -13.24 16.31
N ASP A 161 -9.96 -12.19 16.23
CA ASP A 161 -9.06 -11.76 17.31
C ASP A 161 -9.81 -11.43 18.62
N TYR A 162 -11.08 -10.98 18.53
CA TYR A 162 -11.88 -10.56 19.68
C TYR A 162 -12.94 -11.59 20.12
N ARG A 163 -13.10 -12.71 19.41
CA ARG A 163 -14.12 -13.73 19.76
C ARG A 163 -13.96 -14.32 21.15
N ASN A 164 -12.75 -14.29 21.71
CA ASN A 164 -12.49 -14.75 23.08
C ASN A 164 -12.75 -13.66 24.14
N GLU A 165 -12.90 -12.40 23.74
CA GLU A 165 -13.01 -11.25 24.63
C GLU A 165 -14.44 -10.71 24.74
N ILE A 166 -15.21 -10.78 23.65
CA ILE A 166 -16.58 -10.22 23.58
C ILE A 166 -17.56 -11.24 22.99
N SER A 167 -18.86 -11.02 23.26
CA SER A 167 -19.92 -11.83 22.68
C SER A 167 -20.18 -11.42 21.23
N ILE A 168 -19.96 -12.32 20.27
CA ILE A 168 -20.12 -12.06 18.84
C ILE A 168 -21.11 -13.07 18.26
N GLU A 169 -22.29 -12.59 17.88
CA GLU A 169 -23.36 -13.40 17.27
C GLU A 169 -23.17 -13.61 15.77
N TRP A 170 -22.27 -12.84 15.15
CA TRP A 170 -22.05 -12.91 13.71
C TRP A 170 -21.43 -14.23 13.28
N ASP A 171 -22.13 -14.89 12.35
CA ASP A 171 -21.71 -16.04 11.59
C ASP A 171 -21.11 -15.62 10.23
N ASN A 172 -20.73 -16.61 9.41
CA ASN A 172 -20.13 -16.35 8.10
C ASN A 172 -21.06 -15.60 7.14
N SER A 173 -22.39 -15.76 7.27
CA SER A 173 -23.35 -15.05 6.44
C SER A 173 -23.39 -13.57 6.80
N ASP A 174 -23.37 -13.24 8.09
CA ASP A 174 -23.36 -11.85 8.53
C ASP A 174 -22.07 -11.12 8.15
N ILE A 175 -20.93 -11.80 8.30
CA ILE A 175 -19.63 -11.24 7.89
C ILE A 175 -19.63 -10.98 6.38
N ARG A 176 -20.19 -11.89 5.56
CA ARG A 176 -20.34 -11.65 4.11
C ARG A 176 -21.23 -10.46 3.82
N GLU A 177 -22.31 -10.30 4.57
CA GLU A 177 -23.21 -9.16 4.39
C GLU A 177 -22.53 -7.83 4.76
N ALA A 178 -21.82 -7.80 5.88
CA ALA A 178 -21.00 -6.66 6.29
C ALA A 178 -19.91 -6.35 5.25
N ALA A 179 -19.26 -7.39 4.69
CA ALA A 179 -18.27 -7.25 3.63
C ALA A 179 -18.86 -6.66 2.36
N ALA A 180 -20.04 -7.11 1.94
CA ALA A 180 -20.75 -6.55 0.79
C ALA A 180 -21.14 -5.07 1.01
N ALA A 181 -21.55 -4.71 2.23
CA ALA A 181 -21.85 -3.33 2.59
C ALA A 181 -20.61 -2.43 2.57
N LEU A 182 -19.48 -2.92 3.08
CA LEU A 182 -18.23 -2.17 3.18
C LEU A 182 -17.34 -2.27 1.93
N ALA A 183 -17.68 -3.11 0.95
CA ALA A 183 -16.90 -3.24 -0.28
C ALA A 183 -16.66 -1.87 -0.96
N GLY A 184 -15.41 -1.63 -1.34
CA GLY A 184 -14.96 -0.39 -1.96
C GLY A 184 -14.56 0.73 -0.98
N VAL A 185 -14.74 0.58 0.33
CA VAL A 185 -14.12 1.46 1.34
C VAL A 185 -12.73 0.94 1.71
N THR A 186 -11.86 1.78 2.25
CA THR A 186 -10.51 1.32 2.63
C THR A 186 -10.54 0.33 3.79
N ARG A 187 -9.49 -0.49 3.91
CA ARG A 187 -9.32 -1.41 5.04
C ARG A 187 -9.37 -0.68 6.38
N ILE A 188 -8.76 0.50 6.47
CA ILE A 188 -8.73 1.29 7.70
C ILE A 188 -10.14 1.76 8.06
N GLU A 189 -10.92 2.24 7.08
CA GLU A 189 -12.31 2.65 7.31
C GLU A 189 -13.16 1.47 7.77
N ALA A 190 -13.04 0.31 7.12
CA ALA A 190 -13.74 -0.90 7.52
C ALA A 190 -13.37 -1.33 8.95
N GLN A 191 -12.07 -1.35 9.29
CA GLN A 191 -11.62 -1.67 10.64
C GLN A 191 -12.16 -0.68 11.68
N ASN A 192 -12.22 0.62 11.37
CA ASN A 192 -12.79 1.62 12.27
C ASN A 192 -14.29 1.39 12.53
N VAL A 193 -15.06 1.01 11.49
CA VAL A 193 -16.49 0.67 11.64
C VAL A 193 -16.64 -0.54 12.56
N ILE A 194 -15.87 -1.61 12.34
CA ILE A 194 -15.95 -2.83 13.16
C ILE A 194 -15.44 -2.55 14.60
N ALA A 195 -14.39 -1.75 14.76
CA ALA A 195 -13.87 -1.37 16.07
C ALA A 195 -14.90 -0.60 16.91
N ALA A 196 -15.72 0.25 16.28
CA ALA A 196 -16.81 0.94 16.96
C ALA A 196 -17.86 -0.04 17.50
N LEU A 197 -18.18 -1.11 16.76
CA LEU A 197 -19.06 -2.17 17.24
C LEU A 197 -18.42 -2.95 18.40
N ILE A 198 -17.14 -3.30 18.28
CA ILE A 198 -16.38 -4.00 19.35
C ILE A 198 -16.36 -3.17 20.64
N ALA A 199 -16.28 -1.84 20.55
CA ALA A 199 -16.29 -0.95 21.71
C ALA A 199 -17.59 -1.08 22.55
N ASN A 200 -18.70 -1.51 21.94
CA ASN A 200 -19.96 -1.79 22.63
C ASN A 200 -19.92 -3.13 23.42
N LYS A 201 -18.80 -3.87 23.37
CA LYS A 201 -18.54 -5.16 24.04
C LYS A 201 -19.45 -6.32 23.64
N LYS A 202 -20.28 -6.13 22.62
CA LYS A 202 -21.10 -7.16 21.99
C LYS A 202 -21.32 -6.81 20.53
N ILE A 203 -21.36 -7.82 19.68
CA ILE A 203 -21.78 -7.72 18.29
C ILE A 203 -22.99 -8.61 18.11
N THR A 204 -24.11 -8.01 17.74
CA THR A 204 -25.41 -8.63 17.55
C THR A 204 -25.83 -8.57 16.09
N LYS A 205 -26.83 -9.37 15.70
CA LYS A 205 -27.39 -9.33 14.33
C LYS A 205 -27.98 -7.97 13.96
N GLU A 206 -28.44 -7.18 14.93
CA GLU A 206 -29.03 -5.85 14.71
C GLU A 206 -27.97 -4.82 14.25
N ASP A 207 -26.71 -5.01 14.65
CA ASP A 207 -25.60 -4.11 14.32
C ASP A 207 -25.25 -4.12 12.83
N LEU A 208 -25.72 -5.11 12.05
CA LEU A 208 -25.61 -5.10 10.58
C LEU A 208 -26.29 -3.89 9.96
N ALA A 209 -27.38 -3.39 10.55
CA ALA A 209 -28.04 -2.17 10.08
C ALA A 209 -27.13 -0.95 10.22
N GLU A 210 -26.33 -0.89 11.29
CA GLU A 210 -25.37 0.19 11.50
C GLU A 210 -24.24 0.14 10.46
N VAL A 211 -23.72 -1.04 10.15
CA VAL A 211 -22.68 -1.25 9.13
C VAL A 211 -23.16 -0.77 7.76
N ARG A 212 -24.38 -1.15 7.37
CA ARG A 212 -25.00 -0.71 6.11
C ARG A 212 -25.10 0.82 6.05
N SER A 213 -25.48 1.46 7.16
CA SER A 213 -25.59 2.93 7.23
C SER A 213 -24.25 3.67 7.33
N SER A 214 -23.18 2.97 7.71
CA SER A 214 -21.86 3.58 7.92
C SER A 214 -21.25 4.08 6.61
N LYS A 215 -21.58 3.43 5.49
CA LYS A 215 -21.14 3.85 4.16
C LYS A 215 -21.62 5.27 3.84
N ASP A 216 -22.89 5.57 4.10
CA ASP A 216 -23.46 6.91 3.85
C ASP A 216 -22.77 8.00 4.67
N ARG A 217 -22.31 7.67 5.89
CA ARG A 217 -21.56 8.60 6.75
C ARG A 217 -20.12 8.81 6.30
N LEU A 218 -19.48 7.79 5.73
CA LEU A 218 -18.10 7.86 5.23
C LEU A 218 -17.98 8.68 3.94
N PHE A 219 -19.05 8.75 3.14
CA PHE A 219 -19.09 9.51 1.87
C PHE A 219 -19.86 10.85 1.95
N SER A 220 -20.30 11.27 3.14
CA SER A 220 -20.89 12.60 3.40
C SER A 220 -19.85 13.63 3.82
#